data_AF-A0A7V6XQA3-F1
#
_entry.id   AF-A0A7V6XQA3-F1
#
_cell.length_a   1.000
_cell.length_b   1.000
_cell.length_c   1.000
_cell.angle_alpha   90.00
_cell.angle_beta   90.00
_cell.angle_gamma   90.00
#
_symmetry.space_group_name_H-M   'P 1'
#
loop_
_entity.id
_entity.type
_entity.pdbx_description
1 polymer ?
#
loop_
_entity_poly.entity_id
_entity_poly.type
_entity_poly.pdbx_seq_one_letter_code
_entity_poly.pdbx_strand_id
1 'polypeptide(L)'
;MKQGYRGALSLCCISLLLVMLFSCVDSTKIKEGTIIGRVVLDGEDYHTDIDVLVYHAESIPSELLFYKMQFPLLDCPLSDSLFFDHRINKPAMYSKTDYQGNFKINKIPVKEYIVVVKKDSWGFSYVHNVDLENNDDNSVDLGEMTLFPEIVLPQHITNTFTLETNKSYVVEHDTILFENSHLVIEGGAKLFVKPGHELISHGKISCPEDNEMAVFSYYGDEQSNTPTNGLKIMGGCIELENITFLGFHEGLNVLNSGFTLKNCVFNKCNTGVLVRRTSDILIKNCFFKDCGSVEGAACAVNNVDSLTCEENLFWGNSLALKHEIVINSVIENNLFVSNPRSFVNLWNSHSVFKNNTIHTDGIGVENSGKSNLDIQGNDINASVCVKTYYSYHMHNSAEDGWTKANNNNFIASEYAVEARASYIYLLKPFPLDFSNNYW
;
A
#
# COMPACT_ATOMS: atom_id res chain seq x y z
N MET A 1 -66.69 51.07 -8.92
CA MET A 1 -65.68 50.23 -9.62
C MET A 1 -64.32 50.12 -8.90
N LYS A 2 -64.20 50.41 -7.59
CA LYS A 2 -62.91 50.40 -6.85
C LYS A 2 -62.82 49.46 -5.63
N GLN A 3 -63.85 48.64 -5.36
CA GLN A 3 -63.83 47.68 -4.24
C GLN A 3 -63.66 46.21 -4.66
N GLY A 4 -63.87 45.87 -5.94
CA GLY A 4 -63.72 44.47 -6.42
C GLY A 4 -62.26 44.00 -6.57
N TYR A 5 -61.31 44.90 -6.77
CA TYR A 5 -59.91 44.53 -7.05
C TYR A 5 -59.09 44.16 -5.81
N ARG A 6 -59.48 44.60 -4.61
CA ARG A 6 -58.73 44.27 -3.37
C ARG A 6 -59.01 42.86 -2.86
N GLY A 7 -60.24 42.37 -3.04
CA GLY A 7 -60.59 40.98 -2.69
C GLY A 7 -59.93 39.96 -3.61
N ALA A 8 -59.86 40.24 -4.92
CA ALA A 8 -59.24 39.35 -5.89
C ALA A 8 -57.71 39.25 -5.72
N LEU A 9 -57.03 40.36 -5.41
CA LEU A 9 -55.59 40.35 -5.15
C LEU A 9 -55.27 39.59 -3.84
N SER A 10 -56.08 39.77 -2.79
CA SER A 10 -55.89 39.07 -1.52
C SER A 10 -56.16 37.57 -1.63
N LEU A 11 -57.16 37.15 -2.42
CA LEU A 11 -57.41 35.73 -2.70
C LEU A 11 -56.27 35.11 -3.53
N CYS A 12 -55.75 35.85 -4.52
CA CYS A 12 -54.58 35.40 -5.30
C CYS A 12 -53.33 35.25 -4.43
N CYS A 13 -53.05 36.19 -3.52
CA CYS A 13 -51.90 36.10 -2.63
C CYS A 13 -52.02 34.95 -1.62
N ILE A 14 -53.21 34.68 -1.08
CA ILE A 14 -53.46 33.54 -0.18
C ILE A 14 -53.38 32.20 -0.94
N SER A 15 -53.87 32.15 -2.18
CA SER A 15 -53.74 31.00 -3.07
C SER A 15 -52.27 30.72 -3.43
N LEU A 16 -51.47 31.75 -3.74
CA LEU A 16 -50.04 31.59 -4.02
C LEU A 16 -49.25 31.13 -2.78
N LEU A 17 -49.62 31.63 -1.59
CA LEU A 17 -49.00 31.20 -0.32
C LEU A 17 -49.34 29.73 0.01
N LEU A 18 -50.57 29.29 -0.28
CA LEU A 18 -50.98 27.90 -0.11
C LEU A 18 -50.26 26.97 -1.09
N VAL A 19 -50.05 27.38 -2.34
CA VAL A 19 -49.27 26.58 -3.33
C VAL A 19 -47.80 26.47 -2.93
N MET A 20 -47.22 27.51 -2.32
CA MET A 20 -45.84 27.48 -1.77
C MET A 20 -45.72 26.61 -0.51
N LEU A 21 -46.78 26.49 0.30
CA LEU A 21 -46.77 25.65 1.51
C LEU A 21 -47.00 24.16 1.21
N PHE A 22 -47.53 23.82 0.02
CA PHE A 22 -47.70 22.43 -0.45
C PHE A 22 -46.65 22.00 -1.48
N SER A 23 -45.69 22.85 -1.85
CA SER A 23 -44.56 22.45 -2.70
C SER A 23 -43.37 21.88 -1.91
N CYS A 24 -43.64 21.26 -0.75
CA CYS A 24 -42.68 20.35 -0.15
C CYS A 24 -42.67 19.10 -1.02
N VAL A 25 -41.90 19.17 -2.11
CA VAL A 25 -41.57 18.03 -2.96
C VAL A 25 -41.12 16.91 -2.04
N ASP A 26 -41.76 15.74 -2.17
CA ASP A 26 -41.31 14.52 -1.51
C ASP A 26 -39.78 14.50 -1.54
N SER A 27 -39.16 14.51 -0.36
CA SER A 27 -37.71 14.39 -0.28
C SER A 27 -37.34 13.19 -1.13
N THR A 28 -36.36 13.35 -2.02
CA THR A 28 -35.83 12.27 -2.86
C THR A 28 -35.50 11.09 -1.97
N LYS A 29 -36.42 10.13 -1.85
CA LYS A 29 -36.22 8.93 -1.04
C LYS A 29 -35.06 8.20 -1.68
N ILE A 30 -34.00 8.03 -0.91
CA ILE A 30 -32.84 7.26 -1.32
C ILE A 30 -33.36 5.87 -1.72
N LYS A 31 -33.01 5.43 -2.93
CA LYS A 31 -33.37 4.10 -3.42
C LYS A 31 -32.70 3.08 -2.48
N GLU A 32 -33.48 2.13 -1.99
CA GLU A 32 -33.05 1.11 -1.05
C GLU A 32 -32.97 -0.26 -1.75
N GLY A 33 -31.98 -1.05 -1.37
CA GLY A 33 -31.71 -2.40 -1.86
C GLY A 33 -31.51 -3.40 -0.72
N THR A 34 -31.21 -4.64 -1.10
CA THR A 34 -31.07 -5.78 -0.19
C THR A 34 -29.85 -6.63 -0.55
N ILE A 35 -29.09 -7.06 0.44
CA ILE A 35 -28.03 -8.07 0.28
C ILE A 35 -28.44 -9.32 1.05
N ILE A 36 -28.40 -10.48 0.39
CA ILE A 36 -28.62 -11.80 0.97
C ILE A 36 -27.46 -12.73 0.66
N GLY A 37 -27.36 -13.82 1.40
CA GLY A 37 -26.43 -14.90 1.13
C GLY A 37 -26.39 -15.89 2.29
N ARG A 38 -25.44 -16.83 2.20
CA ARG A 38 -25.21 -17.86 3.20
C ARG A 38 -23.72 -17.97 3.51
N VAL A 39 -23.38 -18.11 4.79
CA VAL A 39 -22.01 -18.39 5.23
C VAL A 39 -21.97 -19.75 5.90
N VAL A 40 -21.05 -20.61 5.47
CA VAL A 40 -20.83 -21.96 5.98
C VAL A 40 -19.48 -22.01 6.68
N LEU A 41 -19.45 -22.61 7.86
CA LEU A 41 -18.22 -22.96 8.57
C LEU A 41 -17.80 -24.37 8.16
N ASP A 42 -16.61 -24.50 7.57
CA ASP A 42 -16.11 -25.79 7.08
C ASP A 42 -16.06 -26.84 8.20
N GLY A 43 -16.70 -27.99 7.96
CA GLY A 43 -16.75 -29.10 8.92
C GLY A 43 -17.74 -28.97 10.09
N GLU A 44 -18.53 -27.90 10.16
CA GLU A 44 -19.51 -27.69 11.25
C GLU A 44 -20.97 -27.91 10.79
N ASP A 45 -21.83 -28.28 11.74
CA ASP A 45 -23.28 -28.42 11.50
C ASP A 45 -24.07 -27.12 11.75
N TYR A 46 -23.49 -26.20 12.54
CA TYR A 46 -24.13 -24.94 12.95
C TYR A 46 -23.32 -23.74 12.45
N HIS A 47 -23.98 -22.80 11.79
CA HIS A 47 -23.34 -21.63 11.17
C HIS A 47 -23.86 -20.30 11.73
N THR A 48 -24.24 -20.31 13.01
CA THR A 48 -24.78 -19.14 13.72
C THR A 48 -23.71 -18.12 14.11
N ASP A 49 -24.15 -16.87 14.30
CA ASP A 49 -23.35 -15.80 14.89
C ASP A 49 -22.03 -15.54 14.13
N ILE A 50 -22.09 -15.61 12.81
CA ILE A 50 -21.04 -15.11 11.91
C ILE A 50 -21.37 -13.65 11.62
N ASP A 51 -20.41 -12.76 11.80
CA ASP A 51 -20.60 -11.34 11.52
C ASP A 51 -20.58 -11.11 10.01
N VAL A 52 -21.60 -10.39 9.53
CA VAL A 52 -21.70 -9.94 8.14
C VAL A 52 -21.71 -8.42 8.13
N LEU A 53 -20.63 -7.84 7.63
CA LEU A 53 -20.34 -6.41 7.71
C LEU A 53 -20.30 -5.82 6.31
N VAL A 54 -20.99 -4.70 6.10
CA VAL A 54 -21.09 -4.03 4.79
C VAL A 54 -20.35 -2.71 4.85
N TYR A 55 -19.44 -2.50 3.92
CA TYR A 55 -18.60 -1.31 3.80
C TYR A 55 -18.80 -0.65 2.45
N HIS A 56 -18.67 0.67 2.41
CA HIS A 56 -18.58 1.36 1.13
C HIS A 56 -17.33 0.88 0.38
N ALA A 57 -17.48 0.61 -0.91
CA ALA A 57 -16.32 0.34 -1.75
C ALA A 57 -15.45 1.61 -1.79
N GLU A 58 -14.18 1.48 -1.39
CA GLU A 58 -13.18 2.49 -1.66
C GLU A 58 -12.69 2.31 -3.09
N SER A 59 -12.80 3.34 -3.91
CA SER A 59 -12.22 3.34 -5.25
C SER A 59 -10.74 3.68 -5.18
N ILE A 60 -9.92 3.06 -6.03
CA ILE A 60 -8.55 3.53 -6.29
C ILE A 60 -8.55 5.07 -6.47
N PRO A 61 -7.69 5.82 -5.74
CA PRO A 61 -7.59 7.26 -5.88
C PRO A 61 -7.44 7.68 -7.34
N SER A 62 -8.22 8.69 -7.77
CA SER A 62 -8.22 9.16 -9.17
C SER A 62 -6.84 9.59 -9.68
N GLU A 63 -5.98 10.10 -8.80
CA GLU A 63 -4.57 10.40 -9.09
C GLU A 63 -3.79 9.15 -9.53
N LEU A 64 -3.96 8.02 -8.83
CA LEU A 64 -3.30 6.77 -9.19
C LEU A 64 -3.86 6.19 -10.50
N LEU A 65 -5.17 6.34 -10.75
CA LEU A 65 -5.77 5.97 -12.02
C LEU A 65 -5.21 6.81 -13.18
N PHE A 66 -5.03 8.11 -12.97
CA PHE A 66 -4.39 9.00 -13.95
C PHE A 66 -2.98 8.52 -14.30
N TYR A 67 -2.16 8.20 -13.30
CA TYR A 67 -0.80 7.71 -13.55
C TYR A 67 -0.76 6.34 -14.22
N LYS A 68 -1.65 5.42 -13.85
CA LYS A 68 -1.78 4.13 -14.54
C LYS A 68 -2.11 4.30 -16.02
N MET A 69 -2.91 5.31 -16.37
CA MET A 69 -3.18 5.66 -17.76
C MET A 69 -1.98 6.31 -18.46
N GLN A 70 -1.22 7.15 -17.76
CA GLN A 70 -0.05 7.84 -18.31
C GLN A 70 1.16 6.92 -18.51
N PHE A 71 1.34 5.96 -17.61
CA PHE A 71 2.48 5.04 -17.57
C PHE A 71 2.01 3.58 -17.68
N PRO A 72 1.54 3.13 -18.85
CA PRO A 72 0.99 1.79 -19.02
C PRO A 72 2.01 0.65 -18.85
N LEU A 73 3.31 0.97 -18.84
CA LEU A 73 4.39 0.02 -18.55
C LEU A 73 4.64 -0.15 -17.04
N LEU A 74 4.04 0.67 -16.19
CA LEU A 74 4.09 0.50 -14.74
C LEU A 74 3.15 -0.64 -14.33
N ASP A 75 3.68 -1.85 -14.29
CA ASP A 75 2.93 -3.11 -14.06
C ASP A 75 2.86 -3.49 -12.57
N CYS A 76 2.75 -2.50 -11.67
CA CYS A 76 2.62 -2.75 -10.24
C CYS A 76 1.18 -3.21 -9.88
N PRO A 77 1.01 -4.09 -8.86
CA PRO A 77 -0.31 -4.50 -8.40
C PRO A 77 -1.16 -3.29 -7.95
N LEU A 78 -2.29 -3.08 -8.62
CA LEU A 78 -3.25 -2.02 -8.30
C LEU A 78 -4.69 -2.53 -8.51
N SER A 79 -5.40 -2.77 -7.42
CA SER A 79 -6.80 -3.20 -7.37
C SER A 79 -7.50 -2.52 -6.18
N ASP A 80 -8.83 -2.38 -6.26
CA ASP A 80 -9.63 -1.80 -5.16
C ASP A 80 -9.48 -2.60 -3.86
N SER A 81 -9.25 -3.91 -3.95
CA SER A 81 -9.00 -4.78 -2.80
C SER A 81 -7.77 -4.38 -1.98
N LEU A 82 -6.79 -3.69 -2.57
CA LEU A 82 -5.59 -3.21 -1.85
C LEU A 82 -5.85 -1.94 -1.03
N PHE A 83 -6.93 -1.21 -1.30
CA PHE A 83 -7.27 0.03 -0.60
C PHE A 83 -8.16 -0.22 0.61
N PHE A 84 -8.84 -1.37 0.66
CA PHE A 84 -9.77 -1.71 1.71
C PHE A 84 -9.16 -2.59 2.81
N ASP A 85 -9.30 -2.16 4.06
CA ASP A 85 -9.09 -3.00 5.25
C ASP A 85 -10.24 -2.78 6.23
N HIS A 86 -10.96 -3.86 6.56
CA HIS A 86 -12.14 -3.82 7.41
C HIS A 86 -11.84 -3.45 8.88
N ARG A 87 -10.59 -3.60 9.34
CA ARG A 87 -10.20 -3.38 10.74
C ARG A 87 -10.10 -1.90 11.10
N ILE A 88 -9.81 -1.07 10.11
CA ILE A 88 -9.63 0.38 10.26
C ILE A 88 -10.82 1.18 9.69
N ASN A 89 -11.74 0.50 9.02
CA ASN A 89 -12.93 1.08 8.44
C ASN A 89 -14.14 0.80 9.31
N LYS A 90 -15.10 1.74 9.31
CA LYS A 90 -16.37 1.54 10.02
C LYS A 90 -17.39 0.93 9.07
N PRO A 91 -18.09 -0.16 9.45
CA PRO A 91 -19.14 -0.71 8.62
C PRO A 91 -20.30 0.29 8.49
N ALA A 92 -20.84 0.39 7.28
CA ALA A 92 -22.07 1.12 7.01
C ALA A 92 -23.28 0.39 7.61
N MET A 93 -23.29 -0.94 7.53
CA MET A 93 -24.34 -1.82 8.05
C MET A 93 -23.72 -3.11 8.59
N TYR A 94 -24.43 -3.78 9.50
CA TYR A 94 -24.02 -5.07 10.05
C TYR A 94 -25.22 -6.00 10.25
N SER A 95 -24.97 -7.30 10.19
CA SER A 95 -25.92 -8.35 10.55
C SER A 95 -25.17 -9.58 11.05
N LYS A 96 -25.93 -10.59 11.52
CA LYS A 96 -25.41 -11.90 11.89
C LYS A 96 -26.17 -12.99 11.15
N THR A 97 -25.50 -14.11 10.92
CA THR A 97 -26.12 -15.29 10.34
C THR A 97 -27.06 -16.00 11.32
N ASP A 98 -28.09 -16.65 10.78
CA ASP A 98 -28.93 -17.60 11.52
C ASP A 98 -28.21 -18.96 11.69
N TYR A 99 -28.90 -19.94 12.30
CA TYR A 99 -28.33 -21.27 12.56
C TYR A 99 -27.90 -22.04 11.29
N GLN A 100 -28.49 -21.74 10.13
CA GLN A 100 -28.17 -22.35 8.83
C GLN A 100 -27.11 -21.56 8.06
N GLY A 101 -26.68 -20.42 8.59
CA GLY A 101 -25.71 -19.54 7.96
C GLY A 101 -26.33 -18.43 7.12
N ASN A 102 -27.65 -18.32 7.03
CA ASN A 102 -28.28 -17.32 6.18
C ASN A 102 -28.24 -15.95 6.81
N PHE A 103 -28.08 -14.91 5.99
CA PHE A 103 -28.23 -13.53 6.42
C PHE A 103 -29.04 -12.72 5.41
N LYS A 104 -29.62 -11.62 5.89
CA LYS A 104 -30.31 -10.63 5.07
C LYS A 104 -30.11 -9.24 5.63
N ILE A 105 -29.63 -8.31 4.80
CA ILE A 105 -29.48 -6.90 5.15
C ILE A 105 -30.37 -6.09 4.22
N ASN A 106 -31.41 -5.50 4.80
CA ASN A 106 -32.41 -4.72 4.07
C ASN A 106 -32.13 -3.23 4.19
N LYS A 107 -32.77 -2.44 3.32
CA LYS A 107 -32.78 -0.97 3.39
C LYS A 107 -31.39 -0.35 3.28
N ILE A 108 -30.54 -0.98 2.47
CA ILE A 108 -29.21 -0.45 2.16
C ILE A 108 -29.37 0.56 1.01
N PRO A 109 -28.82 1.78 1.09
CA PRO A 109 -28.78 2.69 -0.05
C PRO A 109 -28.22 2.02 -1.31
N VAL A 110 -28.83 2.21 -2.48
CA VAL A 110 -28.32 1.63 -3.73
C VAL A 110 -26.98 2.26 -4.11
N LYS A 111 -25.90 1.48 -3.96
CA LYS A 111 -24.50 1.79 -4.24
C LYS A 111 -23.70 0.49 -4.43
N GLU A 112 -22.41 0.64 -4.70
CA GLU A 112 -21.41 -0.42 -4.63
C GLU A 112 -20.84 -0.59 -3.21
N TYR A 113 -20.63 -1.84 -2.82
CA TYR A 113 -20.20 -2.23 -1.48
C TYR A 113 -19.11 -3.31 -1.50
N ILE A 114 -18.39 -3.41 -0.38
CA ILE A 114 -17.58 -4.57 -0.01
C ILE A 114 -18.26 -5.24 1.18
N VAL A 115 -18.45 -6.55 1.11
CA VAL A 115 -19.01 -7.35 2.20
C VAL A 115 -17.90 -8.17 2.84
N VAL A 116 -17.86 -8.15 4.16
CA VAL A 116 -16.90 -8.90 4.97
C VAL A 116 -17.68 -9.88 5.82
N VAL A 117 -17.31 -11.15 5.73
CA VAL A 117 -17.80 -12.19 6.64
C VAL A 117 -16.66 -12.59 7.55
N LYS A 118 -16.88 -12.56 8.87
CA LYS A 118 -15.85 -12.92 9.84
C LYS A 118 -16.41 -13.60 11.08
N LYS A 119 -15.60 -14.46 11.70
CA LYS A 119 -15.89 -15.07 12.99
C LYS A 119 -14.59 -15.36 13.71
N ASP A 120 -14.53 -15.07 15.01
CA ASP A 120 -13.35 -15.32 15.84
C ASP A 120 -12.89 -16.78 15.72
N SER A 121 -11.59 -16.99 15.52
CA SER A 121 -10.95 -18.30 15.27
C SER A 121 -11.30 -18.98 13.94
N TRP A 122 -12.03 -18.29 13.05
CA TRP A 122 -12.40 -18.77 11.71
C TRP A 122 -11.97 -17.79 10.60
N GLY A 123 -11.16 -16.78 10.95
CA GLY A 123 -10.70 -15.76 10.02
C GLY A 123 -11.82 -14.92 9.41
N PHE A 124 -11.57 -14.45 8.18
CA PHE A 124 -12.51 -13.62 7.43
C PHE A 124 -12.40 -13.85 5.92
N SER A 125 -13.46 -13.45 5.20
CA SER A 125 -13.48 -13.39 3.74
C SER A 125 -14.10 -12.09 3.25
N TYR A 126 -13.71 -11.67 2.06
CA TYR A 126 -14.20 -10.47 1.38
C TYR A 126 -14.97 -10.85 0.13
N VAL A 127 -16.08 -10.14 -0.09
CA VAL A 127 -16.78 -10.10 -1.36
C VAL A 127 -16.74 -8.67 -1.85
N HIS A 128 -15.95 -8.44 -2.90
CA HIS A 128 -15.79 -7.15 -3.55
C HIS A 128 -16.88 -6.94 -4.62
N ASN A 129 -17.03 -5.69 -5.08
CA ASN A 129 -17.89 -5.32 -6.21
C ASN A 129 -19.36 -5.73 -6.03
N VAL A 130 -19.89 -5.57 -4.81
CA VAL A 130 -21.31 -5.84 -4.51
C VAL A 130 -22.14 -4.63 -4.94
N ASP A 131 -22.55 -4.63 -6.21
CA ASP A 131 -23.25 -3.53 -6.85
C ASP A 131 -24.78 -3.69 -6.78
N LEU A 132 -25.46 -2.81 -6.02
CA LEU A 132 -26.92 -2.79 -5.95
C LEU A 132 -27.58 -1.98 -7.08
N GLU A 133 -26.83 -1.17 -7.83
CA GLU A 133 -27.37 -0.25 -8.84
C GLU A 133 -27.77 -0.96 -10.13
N ASN A 134 -26.96 -1.94 -10.55
CA ASN A 134 -27.14 -2.67 -11.80
C ASN A 134 -27.95 -3.97 -11.67
N ASN A 135 -28.61 -4.22 -10.53
CA ASN A 135 -29.41 -5.43 -10.32
C ASN A 135 -30.91 -5.19 -10.43
N ASP A 136 -31.60 -6.10 -11.14
CA ASP A 136 -33.06 -6.16 -11.19
C ASP A 136 -33.57 -6.32 -9.74
N ASP A 137 -34.40 -5.37 -9.29
CA ASP A 137 -34.92 -5.23 -7.91
C ASP A 137 -33.96 -4.67 -6.83
N ASN A 138 -32.76 -4.19 -7.19
CA ASN A 138 -31.73 -3.74 -6.25
C ASN A 138 -31.43 -4.77 -5.15
N SER A 139 -31.49 -6.04 -5.50
CA SER A 139 -31.21 -7.15 -4.60
C SER A 139 -30.03 -7.94 -5.14
N VAL A 140 -29.07 -8.25 -4.28
CA VAL A 140 -27.92 -9.09 -4.63
C VAL A 140 -27.90 -10.29 -3.70
N ASP A 141 -27.76 -11.47 -4.30
CA ASP A 141 -27.45 -12.71 -3.61
C ASP A 141 -25.95 -13.01 -3.79
N LEU A 142 -25.21 -13.04 -2.69
CA LEU A 142 -23.79 -13.35 -2.69
C LEU A 142 -23.52 -14.85 -2.82
N GLY A 143 -24.55 -15.69 -2.80
CA GLY A 143 -24.43 -17.14 -2.81
C GLY A 143 -23.89 -17.67 -1.48
N GLU A 144 -23.22 -18.81 -1.56
CA GLU A 144 -22.60 -19.47 -0.42
C GLU A 144 -21.12 -19.09 -0.31
N MET A 145 -20.72 -18.66 0.89
CA MET A 145 -19.34 -18.36 1.26
C MET A 145 -18.88 -19.34 2.34
N THR A 146 -17.64 -19.82 2.24
CA THR A 146 -17.06 -20.72 3.25
C THR A 146 -16.01 -20.00 4.09
N LEU A 147 -16.08 -20.18 5.40
CA LEU A 147 -15.00 -19.82 6.33
C LEU A 147 -14.33 -21.09 6.85
N PHE A 148 -13.00 -21.02 6.96
CA PHE A 148 -12.17 -22.12 7.46
C PHE A 148 -11.63 -21.76 8.85
N PRO A 149 -11.46 -22.73 9.75
CA PRO A 149 -10.84 -22.47 11.04
C PRO A 149 -9.40 -21.95 10.84
N GLU A 150 -8.98 -21.06 11.72
CA GLU A 150 -7.60 -20.58 11.74
C GLU A 150 -6.62 -21.71 12.09
N ILE A 151 -5.50 -21.78 11.39
CA ILE A 151 -4.47 -22.81 11.56
C ILE A 151 -3.24 -22.17 12.21
N VAL A 152 -2.91 -22.57 13.42
CA VAL A 152 -1.67 -22.12 14.08
C VAL A 152 -0.47 -22.77 13.40
N LEU A 153 0.51 -21.96 12.97
CA LEU A 153 1.74 -22.47 12.40
C LEU A 153 2.59 -23.18 13.46
N PRO A 154 3.26 -24.29 13.11
CA PRO A 154 4.20 -24.93 14.01
C PRO A 154 5.40 -24.00 14.22
N GLN A 155 5.94 -23.98 15.45
CA GLN A 155 7.15 -23.21 15.78
C GLN A 155 8.35 -23.54 14.87
N HIS A 156 8.38 -24.77 14.36
CA HIS A 156 9.45 -25.31 13.53
C HIS A 156 8.89 -25.99 12.30
N ILE A 157 9.23 -25.48 11.12
CA ILE A 157 8.92 -26.12 9.84
C ILE A 157 10.20 -26.79 9.34
N THR A 158 10.25 -28.12 9.46
CA THR A 158 11.40 -28.96 9.08
C THR A 158 11.21 -29.70 7.76
N ASN A 159 9.97 -29.77 7.26
CA ASN A 159 9.59 -30.41 5.99
C ASN A 159 8.81 -29.42 5.12
N THR A 160 8.11 -29.92 4.10
CA THR A 160 7.20 -29.07 3.32
C THR A 160 5.96 -28.70 4.17
N PHE A 161 5.59 -27.43 4.19
CA PHE A 161 4.34 -26.92 4.74
C PHE A 161 3.67 -26.02 3.72
N THR A 162 2.35 -26.13 3.56
CA THR A 162 1.59 -25.38 2.56
C THR A 162 0.60 -24.44 3.24
N LEU A 163 0.65 -23.17 2.86
CA LEU A 163 -0.40 -22.21 3.14
C LEU A 163 -1.41 -22.31 2.01
N GLU A 164 -2.52 -23.01 2.27
CA GLU A 164 -3.54 -23.32 1.28
C GLU A 164 -4.42 -22.11 0.97
N THR A 165 -4.91 -22.09 -0.27
CA THR A 165 -5.81 -21.08 -0.81
C THR A 165 -6.99 -20.81 0.12
N ASN A 166 -7.32 -19.54 0.34
CA ASN A 166 -8.42 -19.06 1.18
C ASN A 166 -8.38 -19.44 2.67
N LYS A 167 -7.37 -20.16 3.15
CA LYS A 167 -7.22 -20.48 4.58
C LYS A 167 -6.43 -19.39 5.32
N SER A 168 -6.71 -19.33 6.62
CA SER A 168 -6.08 -18.39 7.54
C SER A 168 -5.10 -19.11 8.45
N TYR A 169 -3.86 -18.61 8.51
CA TYR A 169 -2.78 -19.14 9.32
C TYR A 169 -2.34 -18.11 10.35
N VAL A 170 -1.92 -18.56 11.52
CA VAL A 170 -1.55 -17.68 12.64
C VAL A 170 -0.17 -18.05 13.18
N VAL A 171 0.74 -17.08 13.23
CA VAL A 171 2.02 -17.16 13.95
C VAL A 171 1.76 -16.72 15.39
N GLU A 172 1.54 -17.68 16.29
CA GLU A 172 1.37 -17.44 17.73
C GLU A 172 2.68 -17.46 18.53
N HIS A 173 3.73 -17.97 17.90
CA HIS A 173 5.09 -18.06 18.43
C HIS A 173 6.03 -17.85 17.25
N ASP A 174 7.28 -17.43 17.50
CA ASP A 174 8.28 -17.31 16.45
C ASP A 174 8.36 -18.61 15.65
N THR A 175 8.13 -18.51 14.35
CA THR A 175 8.08 -19.67 13.45
C THR A 175 9.35 -19.70 12.62
N ILE A 176 10.08 -20.81 12.66
CA ILE A 176 11.37 -20.96 11.99
C ILE A 176 11.25 -22.00 10.88
N LEU A 177 11.50 -21.58 9.65
CA LEU A 177 11.68 -22.45 8.49
C LEU A 177 13.17 -22.80 8.36
N PHE A 178 13.53 -24.06 8.61
CA PHE A 178 14.91 -24.56 8.54
C PHE A 178 15.48 -24.65 7.10
N GLU A 179 16.80 -24.75 6.96
CA GLU A 179 17.49 -24.71 5.65
C GLU A 179 17.00 -25.72 4.61
N ASN A 180 16.61 -26.93 5.03
CA ASN A 180 16.14 -28.00 4.14
C ASN A 180 14.62 -28.11 4.04
N SER A 181 13.87 -27.16 4.61
CA SER A 181 12.42 -27.15 4.56
C SER A 181 11.89 -26.23 3.46
N HIS A 182 10.59 -26.35 3.21
CA HIS A 182 9.94 -25.66 2.11
C HIS A 182 8.57 -25.13 2.57
N LEU A 183 8.39 -23.82 2.51
CA LEU A 183 7.08 -23.20 2.66
C LEU A 183 6.50 -22.97 1.26
N VAL A 184 5.34 -23.56 0.98
CA VAL A 184 4.57 -23.29 -0.23
C VAL A 184 3.44 -22.34 0.15
N ILE A 185 3.32 -21.23 -0.58
CA ILE A 185 2.27 -20.24 -0.37
C ILE A 185 1.38 -20.24 -1.61
N GLU A 186 0.12 -20.61 -1.44
CA GLU A 186 -0.88 -20.53 -2.51
C GLU A 186 -1.54 -19.15 -2.55
N GLY A 187 -2.16 -18.82 -3.68
CA GLY A 187 -2.89 -17.56 -3.87
C GLY A 187 -4.05 -17.42 -2.89
N GLY A 188 -4.31 -16.20 -2.43
CA GLY A 188 -5.39 -15.92 -1.47
C GLY A 188 -5.19 -16.48 -0.06
N ALA A 189 -4.09 -17.20 0.21
CA ALA A 189 -3.73 -17.64 1.56
C ALA A 189 -3.46 -16.43 2.47
N LYS A 190 -3.90 -16.51 3.74
CA LYS A 190 -3.75 -15.42 4.72
C LYS A 190 -2.85 -15.87 5.86
N LEU A 191 -1.81 -15.11 6.16
CA LEU A 191 -0.94 -15.32 7.29
C LEU A 191 -0.99 -14.13 8.23
N PHE A 192 -1.33 -14.38 9.49
CA PHE A 192 -1.42 -13.37 10.52
C PHE A 192 -0.34 -13.57 11.57
N VAL A 193 0.39 -12.51 11.92
CA VAL A 193 1.46 -12.57 12.93
C VAL A 193 1.01 -11.89 14.22
N LYS A 194 1.03 -12.62 15.33
CA LYS A 194 0.68 -12.06 16.65
C LYS A 194 1.72 -11.05 17.14
N PRO A 195 1.30 -10.06 17.95
CA PRO A 195 2.22 -9.04 18.44
C PRO A 195 3.48 -9.60 19.10
N GLY A 196 4.64 -9.12 18.67
CA GLY A 196 5.94 -9.52 19.22
C GLY A 196 6.51 -10.83 18.69
N HIS A 197 5.90 -11.42 17.68
CA HIS A 197 6.40 -12.62 16.98
C HIS A 197 6.83 -12.31 15.55
N GLU A 198 7.58 -13.23 14.94
CA GLU A 198 8.02 -13.15 13.54
C GLU A 198 8.11 -14.52 12.86
N LEU A 199 8.01 -14.53 11.53
CA LEU A 199 8.33 -15.69 10.69
C LEU A 199 9.77 -15.54 10.16
N ILE A 200 10.63 -16.51 10.44
CA ILE A 200 12.05 -16.50 10.09
C ILE A 200 12.35 -17.64 9.12
N SER A 201 12.93 -17.31 7.96
CA SER A 201 13.23 -18.28 6.91
C SER A 201 14.72 -18.46 6.68
N HIS A 202 15.18 -19.70 6.84
CA HIS A 202 16.43 -20.23 6.31
C HIS A 202 16.21 -21.18 5.12
N GLY A 203 14.98 -21.65 4.92
CA GLY A 203 14.60 -22.61 3.89
C GLY A 203 14.03 -21.99 2.62
N LYS A 204 13.51 -22.84 1.74
CA LYS A 204 12.92 -22.44 0.47
C LYS A 204 11.50 -21.89 0.69
N ILE A 205 11.14 -20.82 -0.01
CA ILE A 205 9.76 -20.36 -0.13
C ILE A 205 9.34 -20.44 -1.59
N SER A 206 8.16 -21.02 -1.86
CA SER A 206 7.48 -20.93 -3.15
C SER A 206 6.29 -20.00 -3.01
N CYS A 207 6.18 -19.06 -3.94
CA CYS A 207 5.15 -18.02 -3.95
C CYS A 207 3.95 -18.43 -4.82
N PRO A 208 2.82 -17.71 -4.72
CA PRO A 208 1.67 -17.94 -5.57
C PRO A 208 2.03 -17.83 -7.07
N GLU A 209 1.66 -18.85 -7.84
CA GLU A 209 1.86 -18.90 -9.30
C GLU A 209 0.76 -18.17 -10.09
N ASP A 210 -0.38 -17.90 -9.45
CA ASP A 210 -1.53 -17.23 -10.03
C ASP A 210 -1.53 -15.72 -9.72
N ASN A 211 -2.51 -15.01 -10.28
CA ASN A 211 -2.67 -13.56 -10.07
C ASN A 211 -3.25 -13.21 -8.68
N GLU A 212 -3.63 -14.20 -7.88
CA GLU A 212 -4.23 -13.96 -6.57
C GLU A 212 -3.13 -13.86 -5.50
N MET A 213 -2.91 -12.66 -4.97
CA MET A 213 -1.85 -12.44 -4.00
C MET A 213 -2.17 -13.10 -2.65
N ALA A 214 -1.17 -13.68 -2.00
CA ALA A 214 -1.28 -14.04 -0.59
C ALA A 214 -1.20 -12.78 0.29
N VAL A 215 -1.81 -12.82 1.48
CA VAL A 215 -1.87 -11.68 2.41
C VAL A 215 -1.19 -12.01 3.72
N PHE A 216 -0.10 -11.32 4.02
CA PHE A 216 0.61 -11.37 5.28
C PHE A 216 0.27 -10.10 6.05
N SER A 217 -0.28 -10.24 7.26
CA SER A 217 -0.76 -9.10 8.04
C SER A 217 -0.43 -9.25 9.52
N TYR A 218 -0.37 -8.13 10.24
CA TYR A 218 -0.46 -8.17 11.70
C TYR A 218 -1.77 -8.84 12.13
N TYR A 219 -1.75 -9.56 13.26
CA TYR A 219 -2.92 -10.15 13.90
C TYR A 219 -3.54 -9.15 14.89
N GLY A 220 -4.84 -8.90 14.76
CA GLY A 220 -5.62 -8.05 15.66
C GLY A 220 -6.39 -6.93 14.94
N ASP A 221 -7.30 -6.29 15.68
CA ASP A 221 -8.15 -5.21 15.17
C ASP A 221 -7.48 -3.83 15.28
N GLU A 222 -6.55 -3.64 16.21
CA GLU A 222 -5.79 -2.39 16.40
C GLU A 222 -4.27 -2.65 16.39
N GLN A 223 -3.48 -1.70 15.86
CA GLN A 223 -2.02 -1.80 15.91
C GLN A 223 -1.56 -1.79 17.37
N SER A 224 -1.04 -2.93 17.83
CA SER A 224 -0.35 -3.03 19.11
C SER A 224 0.87 -2.10 19.13
N ASN A 225 1.18 -1.52 20.29
CA ASN A 225 2.44 -0.79 20.50
C ASN A 225 3.68 -1.71 20.43
N THR A 226 3.49 -3.03 20.45
CA THR A 226 4.57 -4.01 20.30
C THR A 226 4.95 -4.12 18.81
N PRO A 227 6.19 -3.78 18.43
CA PRO A 227 6.68 -3.98 17.06
C PRO A 227 6.48 -5.44 16.64
N THR A 228 5.89 -5.64 15.47
CA THR A 228 5.59 -6.96 14.91
C THR A 228 6.12 -7.00 13.50
N ASN A 229 7.00 -7.98 13.23
CA ASN A 229 7.62 -8.13 11.92
C ASN A 229 6.89 -9.21 11.12
N GLY A 230 6.79 -9.03 9.80
CA GLY A 230 6.13 -9.98 8.92
C GLY A 230 7.02 -11.19 8.64
N LEU A 231 7.96 -11.02 7.71
CA LEU A 231 8.85 -12.09 7.23
C LEU A 231 10.31 -11.66 7.27
N LYS A 232 11.16 -12.51 7.83
CA LYS A 232 12.61 -12.33 7.84
C LYS A 232 13.31 -13.42 7.04
N ILE A 233 14.04 -13.03 6.01
CA ILE A 233 14.80 -13.92 5.13
C ILE A 233 16.26 -13.92 5.55
N MET A 234 16.68 -15.03 6.15
CA MET A 234 18.06 -15.29 6.57
C MET A 234 18.82 -16.14 5.53
N GLY A 235 18.10 -16.91 4.70
CA GLY A 235 18.68 -17.77 3.65
C GLY A 235 17.60 -18.61 2.95
N GLY A 236 18.02 -19.41 1.95
CA GLY A 236 17.19 -20.41 1.25
C GLY A 236 16.16 -19.85 0.25
N CYS A 237 15.58 -18.68 0.55
CA CYS A 237 14.68 -17.95 -0.34
C CYS A 237 15.46 -16.87 -1.11
N ILE A 238 15.44 -16.98 -2.44
CA ILE A 238 16.12 -16.06 -3.37
C ILE A 238 15.13 -15.19 -4.16
N GLU A 239 13.84 -15.54 -4.13
CA GLU A 239 12.79 -14.82 -4.85
C GLU A 239 11.50 -14.83 -4.01
N LEU A 240 10.85 -13.67 -3.97
CA LEU A 240 9.55 -13.49 -3.35
C LEU A 240 8.65 -12.67 -4.29
N GLU A 241 7.45 -13.17 -4.56
CA GLU A 241 6.50 -12.51 -5.44
C GLU A 241 5.04 -12.72 -5.02
N ASN A 242 4.14 -11.85 -5.49
CA ASN A 242 2.69 -11.98 -5.31
C ASN A 242 2.25 -12.05 -3.83
N ILE A 243 2.88 -11.27 -2.94
CA ILE A 243 2.49 -11.17 -1.52
C ILE A 243 2.19 -9.72 -1.12
N THR A 244 1.09 -9.53 -0.40
CA THR A 244 0.76 -8.28 0.29
C THR A 244 1.20 -8.34 1.75
N PHE A 245 2.00 -7.38 2.19
CA PHE A 245 2.40 -7.15 3.58
C PHE A 245 1.64 -5.95 4.16
N LEU A 246 0.88 -6.17 5.23
CA LEU A 246 -0.06 -5.19 5.76
C LEU A 246 0.15 -4.92 7.25
N GLY A 247 0.44 -3.65 7.57
CA GLY A 247 0.38 -3.14 8.94
C GLY A 247 1.53 -3.57 9.87
N PHE A 248 2.64 -4.06 9.33
CA PHE A 248 3.80 -4.50 10.11
C PHE A 248 4.72 -3.36 10.55
N HIS A 249 5.54 -3.60 11.57
CA HIS A 249 6.67 -2.73 11.86
C HIS A 249 7.74 -2.84 10.75
N GLU A 250 8.22 -4.05 10.48
CA GLU A 250 8.98 -4.40 9.29
C GLU A 250 8.19 -5.46 8.51
N GLY A 251 7.75 -5.15 7.28
CA GLY A 251 6.99 -6.10 6.46
C GLY A 251 7.87 -7.27 6.03
N LEU A 252 8.97 -6.94 5.35
CA LEU A 252 9.98 -7.88 4.89
C LEU A 252 11.37 -7.42 5.31
N ASN A 253 12.15 -8.30 5.93
CA ASN A 253 13.54 -8.06 6.30
C ASN A 253 14.46 -9.08 5.59
N VAL A 254 15.36 -8.60 4.75
CA VAL A 254 16.25 -9.43 3.91
C VAL A 254 17.70 -9.24 4.34
N LEU A 255 18.34 -10.34 4.74
CA LEU A 255 19.77 -10.43 5.03
C LEU A 255 20.49 -11.43 4.10
N ASN A 256 19.82 -11.90 3.05
CA ASN A 256 20.32 -12.89 2.09
C ASN A 256 20.86 -12.21 0.81
N SER A 257 21.92 -12.77 0.22
CA SER A 257 22.54 -12.30 -1.05
C SER A 257 21.89 -12.93 -2.27
N GLY A 258 21.70 -12.15 -3.33
CA GLY A 258 21.02 -12.63 -4.54
C GLY A 258 19.52 -12.77 -4.31
N PHE A 259 18.83 -11.68 -4.02
CA PHE A 259 17.40 -11.69 -3.70
C PHE A 259 16.59 -10.84 -4.68
N THR A 260 15.49 -11.41 -5.17
CA THR A 260 14.55 -10.77 -6.07
C THR A 260 13.19 -10.62 -5.41
N LEU A 261 12.65 -9.41 -5.43
CA LEU A 261 11.31 -9.06 -4.96
C LEU A 261 10.50 -8.53 -6.14
N LYS A 262 9.36 -9.16 -6.44
CA LYS A 262 8.50 -8.80 -7.57
C LYS A 262 7.04 -8.72 -7.17
N ASN A 263 6.27 -7.85 -7.81
CA ASN A 263 4.80 -7.88 -7.74
C ASN A 263 4.26 -7.97 -6.30
N CYS A 264 4.93 -7.31 -5.34
CA CYS A 264 4.54 -7.33 -3.93
C CYS A 264 3.94 -5.99 -3.53
N VAL A 265 3.05 -6.01 -2.55
CA VAL A 265 2.44 -4.80 -1.98
C VAL A 265 2.87 -4.65 -0.53
N PHE A 266 3.29 -3.45 -0.14
CA PHE A 266 3.58 -3.09 1.24
C PHE A 266 2.65 -1.94 1.61
N ASN A 267 1.74 -2.17 2.55
CA ASN A 267 0.69 -1.23 2.90
C ASN A 267 0.70 -0.97 4.41
N LYS A 268 0.79 0.30 4.81
CA LYS A 268 0.74 0.72 6.23
C LYS A 268 1.80 0.08 7.12
N CYS A 269 2.94 -0.31 6.54
CA CYS A 269 4.07 -0.80 7.30
C CYS A 269 4.92 0.39 7.79
N ASN A 270 5.52 0.32 8.98
CA ASN A 270 6.50 1.34 9.37
C ASN A 270 7.75 1.28 8.46
N THR A 271 8.20 0.09 8.10
CA THR A 271 9.13 -0.14 7.00
C THR A 271 8.60 -1.30 6.19
N GLY A 272 8.25 -1.07 4.91
CA GLY A 272 7.73 -2.11 4.05
C GLY A 272 8.79 -3.18 3.79
N VAL A 273 9.92 -2.75 3.22
CA VAL A 273 11.07 -3.61 2.94
C VAL A 273 12.31 -3.03 3.61
N LEU A 274 13.04 -3.90 4.31
CA LEU A 274 14.35 -3.61 4.87
C LEU A 274 15.36 -4.60 4.30
N VAL A 275 16.38 -4.09 3.59
CA VAL A 275 17.48 -4.91 3.07
C VAL A 275 18.77 -4.50 3.76
N ARG A 276 19.52 -5.47 4.31
CA ARG A 276 20.74 -5.20 5.07
C ARG A 276 21.89 -6.16 4.75
N ARG A 277 23.09 -5.59 4.60
CA ARG A 277 24.38 -6.34 4.62
C ARG A 277 24.43 -7.45 3.58
N THR A 278 24.12 -7.12 2.34
CA THR A 278 23.94 -8.11 1.27
C THR A 278 24.31 -7.55 -0.11
N SER A 279 24.19 -8.35 -1.16
CA SER A 279 24.41 -7.91 -2.54
C SER A 279 23.41 -8.50 -3.51
N ASP A 280 23.40 -7.95 -4.73
CA ASP A 280 22.68 -8.46 -5.90
C ASP A 280 21.17 -8.54 -5.66
N ILE A 281 20.59 -7.37 -5.45
CA ILE A 281 19.19 -7.21 -5.08
C ILE A 281 18.41 -6.64 -6.27
N LEU A 282 17.25 -7.23 -6.55
CA LEU A 282 16.26 -6.71 -7.49
C LEU A 282 14.94 -6.44 -6.75
N ILE A 283 14.44 -5.21 -6.83
CA ILE A 283 13.11 -4.82 -6.36
C ILE A 283 12.34 -4.28 -7.56
N LYS A 284 11.32 -5.01 -8.01
CA LYS A 284 10.61 -4.72 -9.26
C LYS A 284 9.10 -4.78 -9.09
N ASN A 285 8.36 -3.93 -9.79
CA ASN A 285 6.89 -3.99 -9.88
C ASN A 285 6.18 -4.02 -8.52
N CYS A 286 6.78 -3.44 -7.48
CA CYS A 286 6.21 -3.42 -6.15
C CYS A 286 5.41 -2.14 -5.92
N PHE A 287 4.41 -2.23 -5.05
CA PHE A 287 3.61 -1.10 -4.62
C PHE A 287 3.81 -0.83 -3.13
N PHE A 288 4.41 0.31 -2.81
CA PHE A 288 4.63 0.80 -1.46
C PHE A 288 3.65 1.92 -1.13
N LYS A 289 2.70 1.64 -0.23
CA LYS A 289 1.56 2.50 0.09
C LYS A 289 1.51 2.83 1.57
N ASP A 290 1.38 4.12 1.89
CA ASP A 290 1.17 4.62 3.26
C ASP A 290 2.16 4.04 4.28
N CYS A 291 3.38 3.74 3.84
CA CYS A 291 4.42 3.19 4.69
C CYS A 291 5.33 4.31 5.24
N GLY A 292 6.12 3.96 6.25
CA GLY A 292 7.10 4.88 6.82
C GLY A 292 6.58 5.63 8.04
N SER A 293 7.46 5.78 9.04
CA SER A 293 7.36 6.82 10.07
C SER A 293 8.34 7.97 9.74
N VAL A 294 8.44 8.99 10.58
CA VAL A 294 9.39 10.10 10.38
C VAL A 294 10.85 9.59 10.29
N GLU A 295 11.17 8.47 10.95
CA GLU A 295 12.51 7.86 10.95
C GLU A 295 12.63 6.61 10.05
N GLY A 296 11.49 6.00 9.70
CA GLY A 296 11.39 4.84 8.78
C GLY A 296 11.28 5.25 7.31
N ALA A 297 11.52 4.30 6.40
CA ALA A 297 11.26 4.46 4.97
C ALA A 297 10.40 3.30 4.48
N ALA A 298 9.61 3.48 3.43
CA ALA A 298 8.83 2.41 2.85
C ALA A 298 9.74 1.28 2.32
N CYS A 299 10.85 1.66 1.68
CA CYS A 299 11.96 0.77 1.36
C CYS A 299 13.26 1.35 1.92
N ALA A 300 13.90 0.61 2.83
CA ALA A 300 15.18 0.98 3.42
C ALA A 300 16.26 -0.04 3.02
N VAL A 301 17.34 0.44 2.43
CA VAL A 301 18.47 -0.38 1.98
C VAL A 301 19.74 0.10 2.67
N ASN A 302 20.42 -0.79 3.39
CA ASN A 302 21.60 -0.44 4.17
C ASN A 302 22.75 -1.44 3.98
N ASN A 303 23.93 -0.93 3.64
CA ASN A 303 25.15 -1.71 3.42
C ASN A 303 24.93 -2.78 2.34
N VAL A 304 24.63 -2.34 1.11
CA VAL A 304 24.32 -3.21 -0.02
C VAL A 304 25.19 -2.87 -1.23
N ASP A 305 25.72 -3.89 -1.90
CA ASP A 305 26.39 -3.76 -3.19
C ASP A 305 25.50 -4.32 -4.30
N SER A 306 25.30 -3.58 -5.39
CA SER A 306 24.46 -3.99 -6.53
C SER A 306 22.97 -4.10 -6.15
N LEU A 307 22.24 -3.01 -6.35
CA LEU A 307 20.78 -2.96 -6.22
C LEU A 307 20.18 -2.42 -7.52
N THR A 308 19.19 -3.11 -8.06
CA THR A 308 18.28 -2.56 -9.07
C THR A 308 16.90 -2.39 -8.45
N CYS A 309 16.38 -1.16 -8.46
CA CYS A 309 15.04 -0.82 -7.99
C CYS A 309 14.28 -0.21 -9.18
N GLU A 310 13.38 -0.98 -9.79
CA GLU A 310 12.75 -0.60 -11.05
C GLU A 310 11.24 -0.82 -11.11
N GLU A 311 10.53 0.03 -11.88
CA GLU A 311 9.10 -0.16 -12.18
C GLU A 311 8.21 -0.25 -10.91
N ASN A 312 8.64 0.38 -9.80
CA ASN A 312 7.88 0.38 -8.55
C ASN A 312 7.02 1.65 -8.42
N LEU A 313 5.91 1.52 -7.69
CA LEU A 313 5.06 2.62 -7.27
C LEU A 313 5.26 2.90 -5.78
N PHE A 314 5.63 4.12 -5.43
CA PHE A 314 5.69 4.62 -4.06
C PHE A 314 4.64 5.72 -3.88
N TRP A 315 3.61 5.48 -3.08
CA TRP A 315 2.52 6.43 -2.86
C TRP A 315 2.23 6.69 -1.38
N GLY A 316 2.17 7.97 -0.99
CA GLY A 316 1.71 8.37 0.34
C GLY A 316 2.65 8.01 1.49
N ASN A 317 3.90 7.67 1.22
CA ASN A 317 4.86 7.24 2.25
C ASN A 317 5.52 8.46 2.91
N SER A 318 5.87 8.37 4.20
CA SER A 318 6.62 9.45 4.89
C SER A 318 7.98 9.72 4.24
N LEU A 319 8.64 8.63 3.85
CA LEU A 319 9.87 8.56 3.08
C LEU A 319 9.80 7.31 2.20
N ALA A 320 9.86 7.45 0.89
CA ALA A 320 9.65 6.32 -0.02
C ALA A 320 10.87 5.38 -0.08
N LEU A 321 12.02 5.86 -0.57
CA LEU A 321 13.23 5.03 -0.72
C LEU A 321 14.42 5.67 -0.01
N LYS A 322 15.09 4.90 0.85
CA LYS A 322 16.28 5.33 1.61
C LYS A 322 17.46 4.39 1.40
N HIS A 323 18.59 4.95 0.98
CA HIS A 323 19.87 4.27 0.85
C HIS A 323 20.87 4.76 1.92
N GLU A 324 21.56 3.81 2.55
CA GLU A 324 22.63 4.04 3.50
C GLU A 324 23.79 3.08 3.19
N ILE A 325 24.94 3.57 2.71
CA ILE A 325 26.06 2.71 2.28
C ILE A 325 25.62 1.71 1.19
N VAL A 326 24.97 2.21 0.13
CA VAL A 326 24.51 1.40 -0.99
C VAL A 326 25.31 1.76 -2.24
N ILE A 327 26.08 0.82 -2.78
CA ILE A 327 26.95 1.06 -3.94
C ILE A 327 26.48 0.29 -5.16
N ASN A 328 26.86 0.77 -6.35
CA ASN A 328 26.47 0.19 -7.64
C ASN A 328 24.95 0.03 -7.80
N SER A 329 24.18 1.01 -7.29
CA SER A 329 22.72 0.94 -7.36
C SER A 329 22.14 1.72 -8.53
N VAL A 330 21.06 1.19 -9.08
CA VAL A 330 20.27 1.79 -10.16
C VAL A 330 18.81 1.85 -9.72
N ILE A 331 18.26 3.05 -9.73
CA ILE A 331 16.87 3.35 -9.43
C ILE A 331 16.24 3.88 -10.72
N GLU A 332 15.41 3.08 -11.38
CA GLU A 332 14.89 3.44 -12.70
C GLU A 332 13.42 3.15 -12.96
N ASN A 333 12.77 3.99 -13.76
CA ASN A 333 11.38 3.79 -14.20
C ASN A 333 10.38 3.64 -13.03
N ASN A 334 10.68 4.23 -11.86
CA ASN A 334 9.78 4.23 -10.72
C ASN A 334 8.89 5.48 -10.71
N LEU A 335 7.74 5.36 -10.06
CA LEU A 335 6.79 6.45 -9.83
C LEU A 335 6.72 6.75 -8.33
N PHE A 336 7.05 7.99 -7.96
CA PHE A 336 6.97 8.49 -6.58
C PHE A 336 5.90 9.58 -6.49
N VAL A 337 4.82 9.34 -5.76
CA VAL A 337 3.67 10.25 -5.68
C VAL A 337 3.30 10.53 -4.24
N SER A 338 3.10 11.80 -3.90
CA SER A 338 2.60 12.21 -2.58
C SER A 338 3.47 11.72 -1.40
N ASN A 339 4.78 11.56 -1.62
CA ASN A 339 5.74 11.23 -0.56
C ASN A 339 6.47 12.52 -0.14
N PRO A 340 6.40 12.99 1.12
CA PRO A 340 7.10 14.21 1.55
C PRO A 340 8.62 14.16 1.31
N ARG A 341 9.19 12.95 1.25
CA ARG A 341 10.57 12.69 0.83
C ARG A 341 10.56 11.47 -0.09
N SER A 342 10.96 11.63 -1.36
CA SER A 342 10.85 10.53 -2.33
C SER A 342 12.07 9.63 -2.33
N PHE A 343 13.27 10.14 -2.63
CA PHE A 343 14.51 9.35 -2.60
C PHE A 343 15.61 10.02 -1.79
N VAL A 344 16.26 9.27 -0.90
CA VAL A 344 17.33 9.76 -0.03
C VAL A 344 18.56 8.86 -0.11
N ASN A 345 19.66 9.43 -0.58
CA ASN A 345 20.94 8.74 -0.80
C ASN A 345 21.99 9.20 0.24
N LEU A 346 22.35 8.32 1.19
CA LEU A 346 23.16 8.67 2.36
C LEU A 346 24.40 7.80 2.53
N TRP A 347 25.40 8.36 3.22
CA TRP A 347 26.57 7.66 3.78
C TRP A 347 27.35 6.82 2.77
N ASN A 348 28.16 7.47 1.92
CA ASN A 348 28.99 6.83 0.89
C ASN A 348 28.21 5.95 -0.09
N SER A 349 26.92 6.26 -0.35
CA SER A 349 26.14 5.52 -1.34
C SER A 349 26.47 5.99 -2.75
N HIS A 350 26.56 5.08 -3.73
CA HIS A 350 26.80 5.35 -5.15
C HIS A 350 25.61 4.86 -5.97
N SER A 351 24.84 5.81 -6.50
CA SER A 351 23.53 5.53 -7.10
C SER A 351 23.35 6.24 -8.44
N VAL A 352 22.66 5.59 -9.37
CA VAL A 352 22.12 6.18 -10.59
C VAL A 352 20.61 6.24 -10.46
N PHE A 353 20.03 7.44 -10.52
CA PHE A 353 18.60 7.70 -10.45
C PHE A 353 18.12 8.20 -11.81
N LYS A 354 17.47 7.34 -12.60
CA LYS A 354 17.16 7.62 -14.01
C LYS A 354 15.74 7.30 -14.44
N ASN A 355 15.18 8.09 -15.34
CA ASN A 355 13.86 7.83 -15.95
C ASN A 355 12.73 7.64 -14.93
N ASN A 356 12.83 8.24 -13.75
CA ASN A 356 11.78 8.19 -12.73
C ASN A 356 10.84 9.40 -12.88
N THR A 357 9.61 9.24 -12.40
CA THR A 357 8.65 10.33 -12.24
C THR A 357 8.41 10.60 -10.76
N ILE A 358 8.52 11.86 -10.34
CA ILE A 358 8.24 12.30 -8.98
C ILE A 358 7.17 13.40 -9.02
N HIS A 359 6.13 13.25 -8.21
CA HIS A 359 5.14 14.30 -7.93
C HIS A 359 4.92 14.40 -6.43
N THR A 360 5.37 15.49 -5.80
CA THR A 360 5.23 15.69 -4.36
C THR A 360 5.20 17.17 -4.00
N ASP A 361 4.62 17.52 -2.85
CA ASP A 361 4.77 18.86 -2.25
C ASP A 361 6.03 18.95 -1.37
N GLY A 362 6.85 17.90 -1.32
CA GLY A 362 8.04 17.80 -0.47
C GLY A 362 9.36 17.89 -1.23
N ILE A 363 10.30 17.04 -0.83
CA ILE A 363 11.63 16.94 -1.46
C ILE A 363 11.65 15.72 -2.39
N GLY A 364 12.03 15.94 -3.64
CA GLY A 364 12.16 14.87 -4.63
C GLY A 364 13.34 13.97 -4.32
N VAL A 365 14.56 14.49 -4.50
CA VAL A 365 15.80 13.73 -4.36
C VAL A 365 16.74 14.39 -3.36
N GLU A 366 17.26 13.61 -2.42
CA GLU A 366 18.25 14.05 -1.43
C GLU A 366 19.56 13.28 -1.58
N ASN A 367 20.68 13.99 -1.49
CA ASN A 367 22.00 13.38 -1.47
C ASN A 367 22.87 13.97 -0.35
N SER A 368 23.45 13.11 0.49
CA SER A 368 24.27 13.53 1.62
C SER A 368 25.31 12.51 2.06
N GLY A 369 26.23 12.95 2.92
CA GLY A 369 27.21 12.12 3.61
C GLY A 369 28.17 11.42 2.68
N LYS A 370 28.86 12.16 1.80
CA LYS A 370 29.82 11.63 0.82
C LYS A 370 29.24 10.65 -0.21
N SER A 371 27.93 10.65 -0.40
CA SER A 371 27.29 9.81 -1.41
C SER A 371 27.38 10.41 -2.81
N ASN A 372 27.68 9.58 -3.81
CA ASN A 372 27.69 9.95 -5.21
C ASN A 372 26.32 9.63 -5.85
N LEU A 373 25.77 10.59 -6.61
CA LEU A 373 24.47 10.46 -7.24
C LEU A 373 24.45 11.05 -8.66
N ASP A 374 24.08 10.22 -9.63
CA ASP A 374 23.81 10.58 -11.03
C ASP A 374 22.31 10.63 -11.30
N ILE A 375 21.76 11.79 -11.64
CA ILE A 375 20.32 12.03 -11.85
C ILE A 375 20.08 12.30 -13.34
N GLN A 376 19.42 11.40 -14.08
CA GLN A 376 19.25 11.57 -15.53
C GLN A 376 17.87 11.21 -16.08
N GLY A 377 17.34 12.01 -17.00
CA GLY A 377 16.10 11.66 -17.71
C GLY A 377 14.84 11.62 -16.84
N ASN A 378 14.84 12.24 -15.67
CA ASN A 378 13.70 12.20 -14.74
C ASN A 378 12.72 13.34 -15.00
N ASP A 379 11.46 13.13 -14.61
CA ASP A 379 10.45 14.17 -14.47
C ASP A 379 10.17 14.40 -12.97
N ILE A 380 10.59 15.54 -12.43
CA ILE A 380 10.50 15.84 -11.00
C ILE A 380 9.68 17.10 -10.79
N ASN A 381 8.46 16.91 -10.29
CA ASN A 381 7.60 17.96 -9.76
C ASN A 381 7.63 17.92 -8.23
N ALA A 382 8.27 18.91 -7.60
CA ALA A 382 8.51 18.94 -6.16
C ALA A 382 8.61 20.37 -5.60
N SER A 383 8.45 20.55 -4.29
CA SER A 383 8.83 21.84 -3.67
C SER A 383 10.33 22.08 -3.79
N VAL A 384 11.12 21.06 -3.47
CA VAL A 384 12.55 21.03 -3.77
C VAL A 384 12.86 19.81 -4.63
N CYS A 385 13.26 20.00 -5.88
CA CYS A 385 13.51 18.87 -6.80
C CYS A 385 14.76 18.07 -6.37
N VAL A 386 15.90 18.75 -6.22
CA VAL A 386 17.14 18.14 -5.74
C VAL A 386 17.71 18.91 -4.56
N LYS A 387 18.03 18.21 -3.48
CA LYS A 387 18.64 18.79 -2.28
C LYS A 387 19.94 18.09 -1.93
N THR A 388 20.99 18.87 -1.70
CA THR A 388 22.29 18.36 -1.24
C THR A 388 22.67 19.03 0.07
N TYR A 389 23.20 18.25 1.01
CA TYR A 389 23.61 18.77 2.33
C TYR A 389 24.73 17.92 2.94
N TYR A 390 25.43 18.48 3.93
CA TYR A 390 26.45 17.76 4.70
C TYR A 390 25.82 16.95 5.83
N SER A 391 26.39 15.78 6.12
CA SER A 391 26.18 15.08 7.38
C SER A 391 27.37 15.32 8.31
N TYR A 392 27.16 15.18 9.63
CA TYR A 392 28.14 15.53 10.65
C TYR A 392 29.49 14.81 10.38
N HIS A 393 30.57 15.59 10.20
CA HIS A 393 31.94 15.15 9.87
C HIS A 393 32.18 14.48 8.49
N MET A 394 31.23 14.52 7.55
CA MET A 394 31.40 13.95 6.20
C MET A 394 31.30 15.05 5.13
N HIS A 395 32.42 15.74 4.89
CA HIS A 395 32.51 16.76 3.83
C HIS A 395 32.51 16.13 2.43
N ASN A 396 31.77 16.74 1.51
CA ASN A 396 31.80 16.40 0.09
C ASN A 396 33.03 17.04 -0.58
N SER A 397 33.60 16.34 -1.55
CA SER A 397 34.67 16.79 -2.45
C SER A 397 34.21 16.64 -3.91
N ALA A 398 35.08 16.95 -4.87
CA ALA A 398 34.81 16.67 -6.28
C ALA A 398 34.87 15.16 -6.62
N GLU A 399 35.45 14.35 -5.74
CA GLU A 399 35.65 12.90 -5.94
C GLU A 399 34.70 12.06 -5.06
N ASP A 400 34.24 12.60 -3.93
CA ASP A 400 33.36 11.94 -2.96
C ASP A 400 32.18 12.84 -2.60
N GLY A 401 30.94 12.35 -2.64
CA GLY A 401 29.77 13.16 -2.30
C GLY A 401 29.17 13.94 -3.46
N TRP A 402 29.62 13.67 -4.69
CA TRP A 402 29.26 14.40 -5.90
C TRP A 402 27.80 14.17 -6.29
N THR A 403 27.12 15.24 -6.70
CA THR A 403 25.77 15.15 -7.28
C THR A 403 25.79 15.81 -8.64
N LYS A 404 25.35 15.07 -9.66
CA LYS A 404 25.15 15.61 -11.00
C LYS A 404 23.74 15.30 -11.48
N ALA A 405 23.16 16.20 -12.26
CA ALA A 405 21.85 16.01 -12.85
C ALA A 405 21.81 16.53 -14.29
N ASN A 406 21.47 15.68 -15.25
CA ASN A 406 21.43 16.06 -16.66
C ASN A 406 20.20 15.49 -17.38
N ASN A 407 19.65 16.25 -18.34
CA ASN A 407 18.49 15.84 -19.15
C ASN A 407 17.22 15.56 -18.32
N ASN A 408 17.00 16.30 -17.24
CA ASN A 408 15.79 16.18 -16.42
C ASN A 408 14.79 17.30 -16.72
N ASN A 409 13.52 17.05 -16.41
CA ASN A 409 12.48 18.05 -16.30
C ASN A 409 12.28 18.38 -14.82
N PHE A 410 12.58 19.62 -14.42
CA PHE A 410 12.37 20.09 -13.06
C PHE A 410 11.24 21.11 -13.02
N ILE A 411 10.19 20.81 -12.26
CA ILE A 411 9.08 21.71 -11.99
C ILE A 411 9.08 21.95 -10.48
N ALA A 412 9.65 23.08 -10.05
CA ALA A 412 9.85 23.39 -8.65
C ALA A 412 8.89 24.47 -8.14
N SER A 413 8.29 24.28 -6.97
CA SER A 413 7.53 25.35 -6.29
C SER A 413 8.43 26.27 -5.45
N GLU A 414 9.58 25.79 -4.96
CA GLU A 414 10.58 26.60 -4.23
C GLU A 414 11.95 26.60 -4.92
N TYR A 415 12.62 25.45 -5.02
CA TYR A 415 13.97 25.34 -5.57
C TYR A 415 14.11 24.11 -6.46
N ALA A 416 14.55 24.30 -7.70
CA ALA A 416 14.93 23.16 -8.52
C ALA A 416 16.20 22.47 -7.98
N VAL A 417 17.15 23.25 -7.43
CA VAL A 417 18.30 22.72 -6.70
C VAL A 417 18.53 23.53 -5.43
N GLU A 418 18.50 22.87 -4.27
CA GLU A 418 18.91 23.43 -2.98
C GLU A 418 20.25 22.80 -2.55
N ALA A 419 21.35 23.50 -2.80
CA ALA A 419 22.69 23.06 -2.41
C ALA A 419 23.14 23.70 -1.09
N ARG A 420 23.12 22.92 0.00
CA ARG A 420 23.68 23.29 1.31
C ARG A 420 25.04 22.64 1.60
N ALA A 421 25.49 21.75 0.72
CA ALA A 421 26.81 21.16 0.79
C ALA A 421 27.86 22.07 0.10
N SER A 422 29.04 22.19 0.71
CA SER A 422 30.20 22.85 0.09
C SER A 422 31.06 21.82 -0.63
N TYR A 423 31.27 22.01 -1.92
CA TYR A 423 32.13 21.18 -2.76
C TYR A 423 33.45 21.91 -2.99
N ILE A 424 34.55 21.36 -2.48
CA ILE A 424 35.87 21.98 -2.56
C ILE A 424 36.83 21.04 -3.30
N TYR A 425 37.53 21.59 -4.30
CA TYR A 425 38.63 20.93 -5.00
C TYR A 425 39.84 21.86 -5.04
N LEU A 426 41.02 21.38 -4.62
CA LEU A 426 42.25 22.18 -4.54
C LEU A 426 42.06 23.56 -3.87
N LEU A 427 41.34 23.58 -2.73
CA LEU A 427 41.01 24.79 -1.95
C LEU A 427 40.12 25.82 -2.67
N LYS A 428 39.44 25.44 -3.76
CA LYS A 428 38.48 26.27 -4.47
C LYS A 428 37.10 25.64 -4.48
N PRO A 429 36.01 26.44 -4.47
CA PRO A 429 34.68 25.92 -4.75
C PRO A 429 34.66 25.21 -6.11
N PHE A 430 34.03 24.05 -6.17
CA PHE A 430 33.88 23.26 -7.39
C PHE A 430 32.38 23.13 -7.71
N PRO A 431 31.90 23.63 -8.86
CA PRO A 431 30.46 23.74 -9.14
C PRO A 431 29.87 22.39 -9.51
N LEU A 432 28.68 22.07 -8.99
CA LEU A 432 27.95 20.86 -9.39
C LEU A 432 27.56 20.90 -10.87
N ASP A 433 27.51 19.73 -11.49
CA ASP A 433 27.06 19.58 -12.88
C ASP A 433 25.54 19.40 -12.94
N PHE A 434 24.83 20.47 -13.27
CA PHE A 434 23.39 20.48 -13.49
C PHE A 434 23.05 20.99 -14.90
N SER A 435 23.73 20.46 -15.92
CA SER A 435 23.58 20.92 -17.30
C SER A 435 22.41 20.25 -18.04
N ASN A 436 21.96 20.85 -19.15
CA ASN A 436 20.94 20.27 -20.05
C ASN A 436 19.62 19.85 -19.37
N ASN A 437 19.20 20.55 -18.32
CA ASN A 437 17.88 20.33 -17.70
C ASN A 437 16.87 21.37 -18.19
N TYR A 438 15.60 20.98 -18.23
CA TYR A 438 14.48 21.91 -18.29
C TYR A 438 14.14 22.36 -16.87
N TRP A 439 13.91 23.66 -16.68
CA TRP A 439 13.74 24.33 -15.40
C TRP A 439 12.47 25.15 -15.36
#